data_AF-A0AAD5WL52-F1
#
_entry.id   AF-A0AAD5WL52-F1
#
_cell.length_a   1.000
_cell.length_b   1.000
_cell.length_c   1.000
_cell.angle_alpha   90.00
_cell.angle_beta   90.00
_cell.angle_gamma   90.00
#
_symmetry.space_group_name_H-M   'P 1'
#
loop_
_entity.id
_entity.type
_entity.pdbx_description
1 polymer ?
#
loop_
_entity_poly.entity_id
_entity_poly.type
_entity_poly.pdbx_seq_one_letter_code
_entity_poly.pdbx_strand_id
1 'polypeptide(L)'
;MLTDIVVILEQLINPRLSITSLFSALFGVIAIIVGSIYVFRLPDTATTARKLVILLIIYGMLQLLHATAYFVTCVKTSIALFRGVKDLHQIAVGLLLAFVYMAISLISMVVGIFGFYKVVALASFVEYWDSTSALYCPRIVFYTSLIVFVFHIVLVMIRCCCFK
;
A
#
# COMPACT_ATOMS: atom_id res chain seq x y z
N MET A 1 -16.12 28.22 5.62
CA MET A 1 -15.47 27.65 4.41
C MET A 1 -13.98 27.40 4.61
N LEU A 2 -13.16 28.42 4.89
CA LEU A 2 -11.72 28.24 5.14
C LEU A 2 -11.45 27.39 6.40
N THR A 3 -12.20 27.68 7.47
CA THR A 3 -12.18 26.95 8.74
C THR A 3 -12.59 25.49 8.59
N ASP A 4 -13.61 25.21 7.78
CA ASP A 4 -14.11 23.84 7.57
C ASP A 4 -13.08 22.98 6.81
N ILE A 5 -12.41 23.58 5.82
CA ILE A 5 -11.32 22.94 5.09
C ILE A 5 -10.16 22.63 6.04
N VAL A 6 -9.79 23.57 6.91
CA VAL A 6 -8.74 23.38 7.92
C VAL A 6 -9.10 22.26 8.90
N VAL A 7 -10.37 22.17 9.35
CA VAL A 7 -10.85 21.08 10.21
C VAL A 7 -10.77 19.72 9.50
N ILE A 8 -11.13 19.64 8.23
CA ILE A 8 -10.99 18.41 7.43
C ILE A 8 -9.51 18.01 7.29
N LEU A 9 -8.63 18.98 7.04
CA LEU A 9 -7.19 18.77 6.93
C LEU A 9 -6.58 18.35 8.29
N GLU A 10 -7.05 18.91 9.40
CA GLU A 10 -6.65 18.51 10.75
C GLU A 10 -7.12 17.09 11.09
N GLN A 11 -8.34 16.72 10.73
CA GLN A 11 -8.86 15.35 10.88
C GLN A 11 -8.07 14.32 10.05
N LEU A 12 -7.47 14.75 8.93
CA LEU A 12 -6.56 13.95 8.11
C LEU A 12 -5.22 13.66 8.82
N ILE A 13 -4.78 14.54 9.73
CA ILE A 13 -3.60 14.29 10.59
C ILE A 13 -4.06 13.48 11.81
N ASN A 14 -4.12 12.15 11.65
CA ASN A 14 -4.37 11.26 12.78
C ASN A 14 -3.10 10.47 13.12
N PRO A 15 -2.61 10.48 14.38
CA PRO A 15 -1.44 9.70 14.78
C PRO A 15 -1.60 8.20 14.50
N ARG A 16 -2.82 7.66 14.58
CA ARG A 16 -3.11 6.27 14.20
C ARG A 16 -2.95 6.03 12.69
N LEU A 17 -3.37 6.98 11.84
CA LEU A 17 -3.13 6.90 10.40
C LEU A 17 -1.64 6.94 10.08
N SER A 18 -0.85 7.75 10.80
CA SER A 18 0.60 7.81 10.65
C SER A 18 1.26 6.45 10.91
N ILE A 19 0.89 5.79 12.02
CA ILE A 19 1.42 4.47 12.38
C ILE A 19 1.05 3.43 11.33
N THR A 20 -0.23 3.36 10.92
CA THR A 20 -0.65 2.39 9.88
C THR A 20 0.01 2.67 8.52
N SER A 21 0.27 3.94 8.19
CA SER A 21 0.99 4.35 6.98
C SER A 21 2.45 3.91 7.02
N LEU A 22 3.12 4.03 8.17
CA LEU A 22 4.48 3.54 8.38
C LEU A 22 4.58 2.02 8.21
N PHE A 23 3.67 1.26 8.85
CA PHE A 23 3.64 -0.20 8.67
C PHE A 23 3.35 -0.58 7.22
N SER A 24 2.42 0.11 6.55
CA SER A 24 2.14 -0.12 5.13
C SER A 24 3.38 0.11 4.26
N ALA A 25 4.13 1.17 4.52
CA ALA A 25 5.38 1.45 3.82
C ALA A 25 6.43 0.36 4.07
N LEU A 26 6.58 -0.11 5.32
CA LEU A 26 7.51 -1.19 5.67
C LEU A 26 7.18 -2.49 4.91
N PHE A 27 5.91 -2.91 4.91
CA PHE A 27 5.47 -4.07 4.12
C PHE A 27 5.64 -3.84 2.62
N GLY A 28 5.46 -2.60 2.15
CA GLY A 28 5.73 -2.23 0.75
C GLY A 28 7.20 -2.40 0.38
N VAL A 29 8.13 -1.99 1.24
CA VAL A 29 9.57 -2.20 1.05
C VAL A 29 9.91 -3.68 1.01
N ILE A 30 9.39 -4.47 1.96
CA ILE A 30 9.59 -5.93 1.99
C ILE A 30 9.09 -6.57 0.70
N ALA A 31 7.90 -6.16 0.23
CA ALA A 31 7.31 -6.66 -1.00
C ALA A 31 8.18 -6.35 -2.24
N ILE A 32 8.73 -5.13 -2.33
CA ILE A 32 9.63 -4.73 -3.42
C ILE A 32 10.92 -5.55 -3.36
N ILE A 33 11.54 -5.71 -2.17
CA ILE A 33 12.79 -6.47 -2.01
C ILE A 33 12.59 -7.92 -2.46
N VAL A 34 11.59 -8.61 -1.90
CA VAL A 34 11.32 -10.01 -2.23
C VAL A 34 10.92 -10.15 -3.70
N GLY A 35 10.06 -9.28 -4.20
CA GLY A 35 9.67 -9.27 -5.61
C GLY A 35 10.87 -9.09 -6.53
N SER A 36 11.76 -8.15 -6.24
CA SER A 36 12.93 -7.84 -7.08
C SER A 36 13.97 -8.95 -7.07
N ILE A 37 14.15 -9.66 -5.95
CA ILE A 37 15.05 -10.82 -5.89
C ILE A 37 14.51 -11.97 -6.75
N TYR A 38 13.20 -12.23 -6.68
CA TYR A 38 12.60 -13.40 -7.33
C TYR A 38 12.15 -13.15 -8.77
N VAL A 39 12.08 -11.90 -9.24
CA VAL A 39 11.76 -11.60 -10.65
C VAL A 39 12.81 -12.18 -11.60
N PHE A 40 14.08 -12.23 -11.18
CA PHE A 40 15.20 -12.76 -11.97
C PHE A 40 15.56 -14.20 -11.63
N ARG A 41 15.08 -14.74 -10.49
CA ARG A 41 15.44 -16.10 -10.01
C ARG A 41 14.40 -17.17 -10.33
N LEU A 42 13.19 -16.77 -10.75
CA LEU A 42 12.13 -17.72 -11.08
C LEU A 42 12.35 -18.32 -12.48
N PRO A 43 12.25 -19.67 -12.62
CA PRO A 43 12.28 -20.30 -13.93
C PRO A 43 11.09 -19.84 -14.79
N ASP A 44 11.24 -19.85 -16.11
CA ASP A 44 10.20 -19.36 -17.03
C ASP A 44 8.90 -20.19 -16.99
N THR A 45 9.01 -21.45 -16.55
CA THR A 45 7.87 -22.36 -16.31
C THR A 45 6.97 -21.90 -15.16
N ALA A 46 7.50 -21.21 -14.14
CA ALA A 46 6.81 -20.81 -12.93
C ALA A 46 5.91 -19.56 -13.11
N THR A 47 4.98 -19.65 -14.06
CA THR A 47 4.13 -18.53 -14.49
C THR A 47 3.28 -17.96 -13.36
N THR A 48 2.83 -18.79 -12.42
CA THR A 48 1.99 -18.36 -11.30
C THR A 48 2.78 -17.54 -10.29
N ALA A 49 3.98 -18.00 -9.91
CA ALA A 49 4.87 -17.24 -9.04
C ALA A 49 5.34 -15.93 -9.68
N ARG A 50 5.59 -15.91 -11.00
CA ARG A 50 5.98 -14.68 -11.70
C ARG A 50 4.88 -13.62 -11.66
N LYS A 51 3.62 -14.01 -11.88
CA LYS A 51 2.46 -13.11 -11.73
C LYS A 51 2.36 -12.56 -10.30
N LEU A 52 2.61 -13.41 -9.30
CA LEU A 52 2.56 -13.02 -7.89
C LEU A 52 3.69 -12.05 -7.50
N VAL A 53 4.91 -12.28 -8.01
CA VAL A 53 6.06 -11.39 -7.84
C VAL A 53 5.80 -10.01 -8.46
N ILE A 54 5.24 -9.96 -9.67
CA ILE A 54 4.90 -8.68 -10.32
C ILE A 54 3.86 -7.91 -9.48
N LEU A 55 2.82 -8.61 -8.98
CA LEU A 55 1.82 -8.00 -8.11
C LEU A 55 2.42 -7.47 -6.80
N LEU A 56 3.34 -8.21 -6.18
CA LEU A 56 4.08 -7.77 -4.99
C LEU A 56 4.82 -6.45 -5.24
N ILE A 57 5.53 -6.33 -6.36
CA ILE A 57 6.28 -5.12 -6.72
C ILE A 57 5.32 -3.94 -6.93
N ILE A 58 4.26 -4.12 -7.73
CA ILE A 58 3.26 -3.07 -8.00
C ILE A 58 2.63 -2.61 -6.68
N TYR A 59 2.21 -3.56 -5.84
CA TYR A 59 1.63 -3.28 -4.54
C TYR A 59 2.61 -2.50 -3.65
N GLY A 60 3.87 -2.93 -3.57
CA GLY A 60 4.87 -2.26 -2.75
C GLY A 60 5.14 -0.82 -3.19
N MET A 61 5.19 -0.57 -4.51
CA MET A 61 5.32 0.78 -5.05
C MET A 61 4.10 1.66 -4.70
N LEU A 62 2.90 1.11 -4.77
CA LEU A 62 1.68 1.80 -4.36
C LEU A 62 1.70 2.15 -2.86
N GLN A 63 2.20 1.26 -1.99
CA GLN A 63 2.30 1.55 -0.56
C GLN A 63 3.32 2.65 -0.26
N LEU A 64 4.45 2.67 -0.96
CA LEU A 64 5.42 3.76 -0.84
C LEU A 64 4.81 5.09 -1.30
N LEU A 65 4.12 5.10 -2.44
CA LEU A 65 3.47 6.30 -2.97
C LEU A 65 2.36 6.79 -2.03
N HIS A 66 1.59 5.87 -1.45
CA HIS A 66 0.54 6.20 -0.49
C HIS A 66 1.12 6.80 0.80
N ALA A 67 2.22 6.24 1.30
CA ALA A 67 2.89 6.74 2.49
C ALA A 67 3.50 8.13 2.25
N THR A 68 4.18 8.34 1.12
CA THR A 68 4.74 9.66 0.79
C THR A 68 3.65 10.71 0.60
N ALA A 69 2.55 10.37 -0.10
CA ALA A 69 1.40 11.26 -0.24
C ALA A 69 0.81 11.65 1.13
N TYR A 70 0.68 10.70 2.06
CA TYR A 70 0.24 10.97 3.43
C TYR A 70 1.19 11.93 4.17
N PHE A 71 2.50 11.64 4.17
CA PHE A 71 3.49 12.47 4.87
C PHE A 71 3.57 13.88 4.29
N VAL A 72 3.53 14.02 2.97
CA VAL A 72 3.50 15.34 2.31
C VAL A 72 2.24 16.11 2.70
N THR A 73 1.09 15.45 2.71
CA THR A 73 -0.17 16.07 3.14
C THR A 73 -0.06 16.52 4.59
N CYS A 74 0.43 15.66 5.49
CA CYS A 74 0.64 15.99 6.90
C CYS A 74 1.55 17.22 7.08
N VAL A 75 2.71 17.26 6.43
CA VAL A 75 3.65 18.38 6.53
C VAL A 75 3.03 19.67 6.00
N LYS A 76 2.34 19.63 4.86
CA LYS A 76 1.69 20.81 4.27
C LYS A 76 0.58 21.34 5.17
N THR A 77 -0.24 20.45 5.73
CA THR A 77 -1.28 20.81 6.67
C THR A 77 -0.71 21.40 7.96
N SER A 78 0.32 20.80 8.55
CA SER A 78 0.96 21.35 9.75
C SER A 78 1.53 22.75 9.50
N ILE A 79 2.18 22.99 8.35
CA ILE A 79 2.68 24.32 7.98
C ILE A 79 1.53 25.33 7.86
N ALA A 80 0.43 24.93 7.23
CA ALA A 80 -0.76 25.77 7.07
C ALA A 80 -1.40 26.14 8.42
N LEU A 81 -1.43 25.20 9.37
CA LEU A 81 -1.92 25.43 10.74
C LEU A 81 -1.00 26.38 11.53
N PHE A 82 0.32 26.14 11.51
CA PHE A 82 1.27 26.92 12.32
C PHE A 82 1.57 28.32 11.77
N ARG A 83 1.62 28.51 10.44
CA ARG A 83 1.94 29.81 9.82
C ARG A 83 0.73 30.61 9.38
N GLY A 84 -0.47 30.04 9.55
CA GLY A 84 -1.72 30.55 9.01
C GLY A 84 -1.83 30.34 7.49
N VAL A 85 -3.05 30.08 7.03
CA VAL A 85 -3.35 29.98 5.59
C VAL A 85 -3.40 31.39 5.01
N LYS A 86 -2.42 31.75 4.18
CA LYS A 86 -2.32 33.10 3.61
C LYS A 86 -2.89 33.20 2.20
N ASP A 87 -2.83 32.11 1.43
CA ASP A 87 -3.15 32.13 0.00
C ASP A 87 -4.12 31.01 -0.41
N LEU A 88 -5.06 31.35 -1.30
CA LEU A 88 -5.98 30.40 -1.97
C LEU A 88 -5.23 29.24 -2.64
N HIS A 89 -4.00 29.49 -3.10
CA HIS A 89 -3.14 28.50 -3.74
C HIS A 89 -2.73 27.36 -2.78
N GLN A 90 -2.48 27.65 -1.50
CA GLN A 90 -2.16 26.62 -0.51
C GLN A 90 -3.33 25.67 -0.28
N ILE A 91 -4.56 26.20 -0.29
CA ILE A 91 -5.80 25.42 -0.14
C ILE A 91 -6.01 24.51 -1.35
N ALA A 92 -5.86 25.06 -2.57
CA ALA A 92 -6.00 24.29 -3.80
C ALA A 92 -5.01 23.12 -3.87
N VAL A 93 -3.75 23.35 -3.46
CA VAL A 93 -2.72 22.30 -3.41
C VAL A 93 -3.03 21.24 -2.34
N GLY A 94 -3.54 21.66 -1.17
CA GLY A 94 -3.96 20.73 -0.12
C GLY A 94 -5.11 19.82 -0.56
N LEU A 95 -6.12 20.38 -1.23
CA LEU A 95 -7.25 19.61 -1.77
C LEU A 95 -6.82 18.64 -2.87
N LEU A 96 -5.93 19.07 -3.77
CA LEU A 96 -5.38 18.21 -4.83
C LEU A 96 -4.62 17.02 -4.24
N LEU A 97 -3.77 17.26 -3.23
CA LEU A 97 -3.03 16.19 -2.54
C LEU A 97 -3.96 15.21 -1.84
N ALA A 98 -5.02 15.69 -1.18
CA ALA A 98 -6.03 14.84 -0.56
C ALA A 98 -6.74 13.97 -1.61
N PHE A 99 -7.11 14.53 -2.76
CA PHE A 99 -7.71 13.78 -3.85
C PHE A 99 -6.77 12.70 -4.41
N VAL A 100 -5.50 13.05 -4.64
CA VAL A 100 -4.47 12.09 -5.09
C VAL A 100 -4.27 10.98 -4.07
N TYR A 101 -4.21 11.31 -2.77
CA TYR A 101 -4.12 10.35 -1.69
C TYR A 101 -5.31 9.36 -1.71
N MET A 102 -6.53 9.87 -1.82
CA MET A 102 -7.74 9.04 -1.91
C MET A 102 -7.73 8.13 -3.15
N ALA A 103 -7.31 8.65 -4.30
CA ALA A 103 -7.21 7.85 -5.53
C ALA A 103 -6.18 6.72 -5.39
N ILE A 104 -5.00 6.99 -4.86
CA ILE A 104 -3.97 5.96 -4.60
C ILE A 104 -4.47 4.93 -3.60
N SER A 105 -5.18 5.36 -2.55
CA SER A 105 -5.76 4.48 -1.54
C SER A 105 -6.75 3.47 -2.17
N LEU A 106 -7.64 3.94 -3.05
CA LEU A 106 -8.59 3.09 -3.77
C LEU A 106 -7.90 2.09 -4.70
N ILE A 107 -6.92 2.54 -5.48
CA ILE A 107 -6.14 1.65 -6.37
C ILE A 107 -5.40 0.59 -5.55
N SER A 108 -4.78 1.01 -4.45
CA SER A 108 -4.05 0.14 -3.53
C SER A 108 -4.96 -0.93 -2.91
N MET A 109 -6.18 -0.56 -2.54
CA MET A 109 -7.20 -1.49 -2.03
C MET A 109 -7.56 -2.56 -3.07
N VAL A 110 -7.82 -2.16 -4.32
CA VAL A 110 -8.17 -3.10 -5.39
C VAL A 110 -7.01 -4.07 -5.66
N VAL A 111 -5.78 -3.55 -5.77
CA VAL A 111 -4.58 -4.39 -5.99
C VAL A 111 -4.33 -5.32 -4.81
N GLY A 112 -4.52 -4.83 -3.57
CA GLY A 112 -4.35 -5.62 -2.35
C GLY A 112 -5.34 -6.79 -2.26
N ILE A 113 -6.62 -6.55 -2.55
CA ILE A 113 -7.65 -7.60 -2.56
C ILE A 113 -7.38 -8.62 -3.68
N PHE A 114 -7.05 -8.14 -4.88
CA PHE A 114 -6.73 -9.01 -6.01
C PHE A 114 -5.50 -9.89 -5.71
N GLY A 115 -4.45 -9.29 -5.13
CA GLY A 115 -3.26 -10.00 -4.69
C GLY A 115 -3.57 -11.06 -3.62
N PHE A 116 -4.37 -10.70 -2.62
CA PHE A 116 -4.83 -11.62 -1.59
C PHE A 116 -5.57 -12.83 -2.20
N TYR A 117 -6.53 -12.58 -3.09
CA TYR A 117 -7.28 -13.63 -3.77
C TYR A 117 -6.35 -14.57 -4.55
N LYS A 118 -5.35 -14.04 -5.26
CA LYS A 118 -4.36 -14.85 -5.98
C LYS A 118 -3.53 -15.75 -5.07
N VAL A 119 -3.11 -15.25 -3.91
CA VAL A 119 -2.35 -16.06 -2.93
C VAL A 119 -3.22 -17.16 -2.35
N VAL A 120 -4.46 -16.84 -1.94
CA VAL A 120 -5.37 -17.81 -1.34
C VAL A 120 -5.76 -18.89 -2.35
N ALA A 121 -6.04 -18.51 -3.60
CA ALA A 121 -6.32 -19.45 -4.68
C ALA A 121 -5.13 -20.37 -4.97
N LEU A 122 -3.90 -19.91 -4.74
CA LEU A 122 -2.69 -20.72 -4.91
C LEU A 122 -2.43 -21.66 -3.71
N ALA A 123 -2.97 -21.37 -2.53
CA ALA A 123 -2.60 -22.04 -1.28
C ALA A 123 -2.83 -23.57 -1.29
N SER A 124 -3.86 -24.06 -1.97
CA SER A 124 -4.16 -25.49 -2.10
C SER A 124 -3.44 -26.20 -3.24
N PHE A 125 -2.80 -25.44 -4.15
CA PHE A 125 -2.17 -25.96 -5.37
C PHE A 125 -0.69 -25.60 -5.47
N VAL A 126 -0.13 -24.97 -4.44
CA VAL A 126 1.24 -24.48 -4.45
C VAL A 126 2.23 -25.64 -4.41
N GLU A 127 3.13 -25.66 -5.39
CA GLU A 127 4.22 -26.63 -5.44
C GLU A 127 5.54 -25.95 -5.06
N TYR A 128 6.23 -26.48 -4.06
CA TYR A 128 7.46 -25.87 -3.55
C TYR A 128 8.73 -26.51 -4.10
N TRP A 129 8.62 -27.68 -4.72
CA TRP A 129 9.75 -28.55 -5.02
C TRP A 129 10.00 -28.69 -6.52
N ASP A 130 8.94 -28.87 -7.30
CA ASP A 130 9.07 -29.04 -8.75
C ASP A 130 9.15 -27.68 -9.46
N SER A 131 10.37 -27.24 -9.77
CA SER A 131 10.62 -25.99 -10.50
C SER A 131 10.11 -25.98 -11.95
N THR A 132 9.75 -27.14 -12.50
CA THR A 132 9.23 -27.26 -13.87
C THR A 132 7.71 -27.03 -13.94
N SER A 133 7.04 -27.12 -12.80
CA SER A 133 5.60 -26.92 -12.69
C SER A 133 5.18 -25.45 -12.85
N ALA A 134 4.03 -25.24 -13.50
CA ALA A 134 3.41 -23.91 -13.61
C ALA A 134 2.92 -23.35 -12.26
N LEU A 135 2.71 -24.24 -11.28
CA LEU A 135 2.28 -23.93 -9.92
C LEU A 135 3.45 -23.80 -8.95
N TYR A 136 4.68 -23.96 -9.45
CA TYR A 136 5.88 -23.74 -8.66
C TYR A 136 5.90 -22.35 -8.05
N CYS A 137 6.05 -22.28 -6.74
CA CYS A 137 6.25 -21.02 -6.03
C CYS A 137 7.24 -21.22 -4.87
N PRO A 138 8.36 -20.48 -4.82
CA PRO A 138 9.26 -20.52 -3.69
C PRO A 138 8.54 -20.17 -2.39
N ARG A 139 8.81 -20.92 -1.32
CA ARG A 139 8.20 -20.70 0.01
C ARG A 139 8.28 -19.25 0.46
N ILE A 140 9.44 -18.61 0.26
CA ILE A 140 9.66 -17.20 0.62
C ILE A 140 8.68 -16.29 -0.11
N VAL A 141 8.50 -16.46 -1.44
CA VAL A 141 7.57 -15.66 -2.23
C VAL A 141 6.13 -15.88 -1.75
N PHE A 142 5.72 -17.13 -1.55
CA PHE A 142 4.37 -17.45 -1.12
C PHE A 142 4.03 -16.85 0.26
N TYR A 143 4.85 -17.14 1.29
CA TYR A 143 4.59 -16.66 2.65
C TYR A 143 4.74 -15.15 2.77
N THR A 144 5.72 -14.52 2.11
CA THR A 144 5.80 -13.05 2.09
C THR A 144 4.56 -12.45 1.45
N SER A 145 4.09 -12.98 0.32
CA SER A 145 2.85 -12.49 -0.32
C SER A 145 1.65 -12.62 0.61
N LEU A 146 1.49 -13.78 1.25
CA LEU A 146 0.39 -14.02 2.19
C LEU A 146 0.43 -13.01 3.33
N ILE A 147 1.58 -12.85 3.98
CA ILE A 147 1.77 -11.89 5.08
C ILE A 147 1.44 -10.48 4.61
N VAL A 148 2.04 -10.02 3.51
CA VAL A 148 1.86 -8.65 2.99
C VAL A 148 0.38 -8.35 2.70
N PHE A 149 -0.34 -9.25 2.04
CA PHE A 149 -1.74 -9.03 1.68
C PHE A 149 -2.71 -9.22 2.86
N VAL A 150 -2.42 -10.13 3.81
CA VAL A 150 -3.19 -10.22 5.05
C VAL A 150 -3.03 -8.94 5.87
N PHE A 151 -1.80 -8.47 6.05
CA PHE A 151 -1.54 -7.21 6.75
C PHE A 151 -2.17 -6.03 6.03
N HIS A 152 -2.21 -6.01 4.70
CA HIS A 152 -2.97 -5.00 3.95
C HIS A 152 -4.43 -4.93 4.40
N ILE A 153 -5.13 -6.06 4.38
CA ILE A 153 -6.55 -6.14 4.75
C ILE A 153 -6.74 -5.69 6.21
N VAL A 154 -5.89 -6.18 7.12
CA VAL A 154 -5.94 -5.79 8.53
C VAL A 154 -5.73 -4.28 8.70
N LEU A 155 -4.76 -3.68 8.00
CA LEU A 155 -4.49 -2.24 8.07
C LEU A 155 -5.63 -1.42 7.48
N VAL A 156 -6.26 -1.87 6.39
CA VAL A 156 -7.47 -1.25 5.83
C VAL A 156 -8.62 -1.32 6.85
N MET A 157 -8.83 -2.47 7.48
CA MET A 157 -9.87 -2.62 8.52
C MET A 157 -9.62 -1.72 9.73
N ILE A 158 -8.38 -1.61 10.21
CA ILE A 158 -8.02 -0.67 11.29
C ILE A 158 -8.30 0.76 10.87
N ARG A 159 -7.95 1.13 9.63
CA ARG A 159 -8.22 2.46 9.08
C ARG A 159 -9.69 2.74 8.83
N CYS A 160 -10.56 1.75 8.65
CA CYS A 160 -11.99 2.00 8.42
C CYS A 160 -12.82 1.89 9.71
N CYS A 161 -12.51 0.91 10.57
CA CYS A 161 -13.34 0.55 11.72
C CYS A 161 -12.91 1.24 13.02
N CYS A 162 -11.64 1.68 13.15
CA CYS A 162 -11.16 2.36 14.36
C CYS A 162 -11.23 3.90 14.28
N PHE A 163 -12.01 4.45 13.34
CA PHE A 163 -12.44 5.86 13.34
C PHE A 163 -13.53 6.08 14.40
N LYS A 164 -13.10 6.12 15.67
CA LYS A 164 -13.79 6.78 16.77
C LYS A 164 -12.75 7.48 17.62
#